data_AF-A0A098BJR6-F1
#
_entry.id   AF-A0A098BJR6-F1
#
_cell.length_a   1.000
_cell.length_b   1.000
_cell.length_c   1.000
_cell.angle_alpha   90.00
_cell.angle_beta   90.00
_cell.angle_gamma   90.00
#
_symmetry.space_group_name_H-M   'P 1'
#
loop_
_entity.id
_entity.type
_entity.pdbx_description
1 polymer ?
#
loop_
_entity_poly.entity_id
_entity_poly.type
_entity_poly.pdbx_seq_one_letter_code
_entity_poly.pdbx_strand_id
1 'polypeptide(L)'
;MDREDWQDSAKCSGADTDTYQWDHLGLNPHKQAHALCDGCPVRKECATYALQHQVTDYVYAGIAIPPADQPQTKARQALQAITQPSPKATTPVAPAWDGRRCPEGHALTDDNTYWSTVKSGHRVGTCKTCKRNKVRARRAKQRAANQAANDARLRKATA
;
A
#
# COMPACT_ATOMS: atom_id res chain seq x y z
N MET A 1 20.33 4.81 -32.62
CA MET A 1 19.68 4.75 -31.30
C MET A 1 18.95 3.43 -31.27
N ASP A 2 19.50 2.46 -30.54
CA ASP A 2 18.92 1.12 -30.45
C ASP A 2 17.62 1.18 -29.68
N ARG A 3 16.54 0.76 -30.33
CA ARG A 3 15.23 0.62 -29.70
C ARG A 3 15.31 -0.61 -28.79
N GLU A 4 14.88 -0.48 -27.53
CA GLU A 4 14.92 -1.60 -26.60
C GLU A 4 13.91 -2.67 -27.02
N ASP A 5 14.27 -3.96 -26.89
CA ASP A 5 13.43 -5.10 -27.33
C ASP A 5 12.00 -5.08 -26.75
N TRP A 6 11.80 -4.50 -25.56
CA TRP A 6 10.48 -4.42 -24.96
C TRP A 6 9.56 -3.41 -25.68
N GLN A 7 10.10 -2.39 -26.33
CA GLN A 7 9.33 -1.40 -27.08
C GLN A 7 8.69 -2.02 -28.33
N ASP A 8 9.34 -3.02 -28.93
CA ASP A 8 8.79 -3.78 -30.05
C ASP A 8 7.56 -4.61 -29.66
N SER A 9 7.56 -5.10 -28.42
CA SER A 9 6.45 -5.88 -27.85
C SER A 9 5.31 -5.01 -27.30
N ALA A 10 5.43 -3.68 -27.36
CA ALA A 10 4.41 -2.78 -26.87
C ALA A 10 3.15 -2.83 -27.76
N LYS A 11 1.98 -2.84 -27.13
CA LYS A 11 0.68 -2.73 -27.84
C LYS A 11 0.59 -1.46 -28.70
N CYS A 12 1.23 -0.39 -28.25
CA CYS A 12 1.28 0.90 -28.95
C CYS A 12 2.41 0.98 -30.00
N SER A 13 3.17 -0.08 -30.24
CA SER A 13 4.22 -0.11 -31.26
C SER A 13 3.62 0.19 -32.63
N GLY A 14 4.09 1.28 -33.27
CA GLY A 14 3.59 1.74 -34.58
C GLY A 14 2.30 2.58 -34.52
N ALA A 15 1.75 2.83 -33.33
CA ALA A 15 0.66 3.78 -33.16
C ALA A 15 1.18 5.23 -33.28
N ASP A 16 0.29 6.14 -33.63
CA ASP A 16 0.59 7.56 -33.70
C ASP A 16 0.96 8.12 -32.32
N THR A 17 2.09 8.81 -32.24
CA THR A 17 2.63 9.36 -30.97
C THR A 17 1.79 10.50 -30.43
N ASP A 18 1.11 11.24 -31.30
CA ASP A 18 0.28 12.38 -30.91
C ASP A 18 -0.91 11.92 -30.07
N THR A 19 -1.39 10.69 -30.25
CA THR A 19 -2.47 10.11 -29.42
C THR A 19 -2.08 9.99 -27.94
N TYR A 20 -0.78 10.00 -27.61
CA TYR A 20 -0.26 9.82 -26.25
C TYR A 20 0.26 11.13 -25.62
N GLN A 21 0.18 12.25 -26.33
CA GLN A 21 0.57 13.56 -25.78
C GLN A 21 -0.44 14.03 -24.73
N TRP A 22 0.06 14.64 -23.66
CA TRP A 22 -0.75 15.15 -22.57
C TRP A 22 -1.85 16.12 -23.05
N ASP A 23 -1.53 17.02 -23.97
CA ASP A 23 -2.45 18.05 -24.46
C ASP A 23 -3.62 17.48 -25.29
N HIS A 24 -3.46 16.28 -25.83
CA HIS A 24 -4.50 15.58 -26.58
C HIS A 24 -5.43 14.76 -25.68
N LEU A 25 -5.08 14.66 -24.39
CA LEU A 25 -5.94 14.06 -23.40
C LEU A 25 -7.00 15.08 -22.94
N GLY A 26 -8.27 14.71 -23.03
CA GLY A 26 -9.38 15.58 -22.66
C GLY A 26 -9.52 15.79 -21.15
N LEU A 27 -10.75 16.07 -20.68
CA LEU A 27 -11.05 16.36 -19.26
C LEU A 27 -10.62 15.28 -18.24
N ASN A 28 -10.33 14.06 -18.68
CA ASN A 28 -9.97 12.92 -17.81
C ASN A 28 -8.70 12.21 -18.32
N PRO A 29 -7.52 12.85 -18.25
CA PRO A 29 -6.31 12.34 -18.87
C PRO A 29 -5.87 10.98 -18.31
N HIS A 30 -6.01 10.78 -17.00
CA HIS A 30 -5.68 9.50 -16.37
C HIS A 30 -6.55 8.33 -16.84
N LYS A 31 -7.85 8.55 -17.06
CA LYS A 31 -8.77 7.50 -17.51
C LYS A 31 -8.49 7.13 -18.97
N GLN A 32 -8.23 8.14 -19.81
CA GLN A 32 -7.88 7.94 -21.22
C GLN A 32 -6.53 7.23 -21.35
N ALA A 33 -5.51 7.70 -20.63
CA ALA A 33 -4.21 7.05 -20.57
C ALA A 33 -4.31 5.57 -20.18
N HIS A 34 -5.10 5.26 -19.13
CA HIS A 34 -5.32 3.89 -18.72
C HIS A 34 -5.95 3.04 -19.84
N ALA A 35 -6.96 3.56 -20.53
CA ALA A 35 -7.64 2.85 -21.61
C ALA A 35 -6.72 2.57 -22.81
N LEU A 36 -5.84 3.51 -23.18
CA LEU A 36 -4.87 3.30 -24.26
C LEU A 36 -3.92 2.15 -23.95
N CYS A 37 -3.38 2.13 -22.73
CA CYS A 37 -2.38 1.15 -22.30
C CYS A 37 -2.96 -0.15 -21.72
N ASP A 38 -4.29 -0.29 -21.67
CA ASP A 38 -4.93 -1.48 -21.12
C ASP A 38 -4.56 -2.73 -21.92
N GLY A 39 -4.19 -3.80 -21.21
CA GLY A 39 -3.70 -5.05 -21.80
C GLY A 39 -2.30 -5.00 -22.43
N CYS A 40 -1.54 -3.90 -22.30
CA CYS A 40 -0.18 -3.85 -22.84
C CYS A 40 0.77 -4.77 -22.03
N PRO A 41 1.52 -5.69 -22.67
CA PRO A 41 2.35 -6.67 -21.96
C PRO A 41 3.57 -6.05 -21.27
N VAL A 42 4.03 -4.88 -21.74
CA VAL A 42 5.27 -4.23 -21.29
C VAL A 42 5.04 -3.03 -20.38
N ARG A 43 3.90 -3.01 -19.63
CA ARG A 43 3.57 -1.88 -18.74
C ARG A 43 4.65 -1.64 -17.68
N LYS A 44 5.32 -2.68 -17.20
CA LYS A 44 6.31 -2.57 -16.12
C LYS A 44 7.60 -1.94 -16.61
N GLU A 45 8.09 -2.38 -17.75
CA GLU A 45 9.27 -1.88 -18.45
C GLU A 45 9.03 -0.42 -18.87
N CYS A 46 7.87 -0.15 -19.47
CA CYS A 46 7.44 1.20 -19.83
C CYS A 46 7.39 2.15 -18.62
N ALA A 47 6.88 1.69 -17.47
CA ALA A 47 6.87 2.49 -16.24
C ALA A 47 8.28 2.74 -15.70
N THR A 48 9.17 1.75 -15.82
CA THR A 48 10.57 1.84 -15.39
C THR A 48 11.33 2.86 -16.24
N TYR A 49 11.16 2.77 -17.56
CA TYR A 49 11.73 3.70 -18.51
C TYR A 49 11.29 5.14 -18.22
N ALA A 50 9.99 5.37 -18.02
CA ALA A 50 9.45 6.68 -17.71
C ALA A 50 10.06 7.30 -16.44
N LEU A 51 10.28 6.47 -15.41
CA LEU A 51 10.93 6.92 -14.17
C LEU A 51 12.42 7.21 -14.34
N GLN A 52 13.15 6.38 -15.09
CA GLN A 52 14.58 6.53 -15.33
C GLN A 52 14.91 7.75 -16.19
N HIS A 53 14.14 7.95 -17.26
CA HIS A 53 14.35 9.04 -18.21
C HIS A 53 13.62 10.33 -17.84
N GLN A 54 12.90 10.34 -16.71
CA GLN A 54 12.14 11.50 -16.23
C GLN A 54 11.22 12.11 -17.29
N VAL A 55 10.59 11.26 -18.11
CA VAL A 55 9.73 11.70 -19.21
C VAL A 55 8.59 12.57 -18.70
N THR A 56 8.24 13.60 -19.47
CA THR A 56 7.14 14.54 -19.20
C THR A 56 6.24 14.59 -20.42
N ASP A 57 5.06 15.22 -20.31
CA ASP A 57 4.18 15.55 -21.46
C ASP A 57 3.55 14.38 -22.23
N TYR A 58 3.69 13.16 -21.73
CA TYR A 58 3.26 11.96 -22.44
C TYR A 58 2.61 10.93 -21.51
N VAL A 59 1.89 9.99 -22.11
CA VAL A 59 1.35 8.80 -21.45
C VAL A 59 2.36 7.66 -21.47
N TYR A 60 2.70 7.15 -20.28
CA TYR A 60 3.51 5.95 -20.12
C TYR A 60 2.84 4.96 -19.15
N ALA A 61 2.85 3.66 -19.49
CA ALA A 61 2.29 2.58 -18.68
C ALA A 61 0.82 2.77 -18.24
N GLY A 62 0.06 3.60 -18.96
CA GLY A 62 -1.31 3.98 -18.65
C GLY A 62 -1.44 5.13 -17.65
N ILE A 63 -0.34 5.84 -17.39
CA ILE A 63 -0.27 7.03 -16.55
C ILE A 63 0.01 8.23 -17.44
N ALA A 64 -0.90 9.20 -17.43
CA ALA A 64 -0.65 10.51 -18.01
C ALA A 64 0.33 11.29 -17.13
N ILE A 65 1.47 11.69 -17.70
CA ILE A 65 2.49 12.47 -17.00
C ILE A 65 2.37 13.93 -17.46
N PRO A 66 2.06 14.87 -16.56
CA PRO A 66 1.90 16.27 -16.92
C PRO A 66 3.24 16.90 -17.34
N PRO A 67 3.20 18.08 -17.98
CA PRO A 67 4.39 18.88 -18.29
C PRO A 67 5.28 19.15 -17.08
N ALA A 68 6.53 19.50 -17.36
CA ALA A 68 7.54 19.78 -16.34
C ALA A 68 7.19 20.97 -15.43
N ASP A 69 6.32 21.87 -15.88
CA ASP A 69 5.83 23.03 -15.11
C ASP A 69 4.71 22.67 -14.11
N GLN A 70 4.17 21.44 -14.19
CA GLN A 70 3.07 20.96 -13.35
C GLN A 70 3.51 19.89 -12.33
N PRO A 71 2.77 19.71 -11.22
CA PRO A 71 3.14 18.76 -10.18
C PRO A 71 3.01 17.28 -10.65
N GLN A 72 4.15 16.63 -10.84
CA GLN A 72 4.24 15.23 -11.29
C GLN A 72 4.22 14.18 -10.16
N THR A 73 4.15 14.61 -8.89
CA THR A 73 4.31 13.71 -7.72
C THR A 73 3.37 12.50 -7.77
N LYS A 74 2.10 12.73 -8.14
CA LYS A 74 1.10 11.65 -8.25
C LYS A 74 1.37 10.71 -9.42
N ALA A 75 1.74 11.25 -10.59
CA ALA A 75 2.09 10.45 -11.75
C ALA A 75 3.30 9.56 -11.47
N ARG A 76 4.35 10.11 -10.84
CA ARG A 76 5.53 9.35 -10.42
C ARG A 76 5.23 8.28 -9.39
N GLN A 77 4.40 8.57 -8.39
CA GLN A 77 3.94 7.55 -7.43
C GLN A 77 3.18 6.41 -8.12
N ALA A 78 2.34 6.74 -9.11
CA ALA A 78 1.59 5.72 -9.86
C ALA A 78 2.53 4.84 -10.72
N LEU A 79 3.54 5.41 -11.37
CA LEU A 79 4.57 4.64 -12.09
C LEU A 79 5.38 3.75 -11.14
N GLN A 80 5.75 4.27 -9.96
CA GLN A 80 6.45 3.48 -8.94
C GLN A 80 5.61 2.29 -8.46
N ALA A 81 4.30 2.48 -8.29
CA ALA A 81 3.41 1.39 -7.91
C ALA A 81 3.33 0.27 -8.96
N ILE A 82 3.57 0.56 -10.24
CA ILE A 82 3.62 -0.43 -11.32
C ILE A 82 4.95 -1.19 -11.32
N THR A 83 6.06 -0.50 -11.05
CA THR A 83 7.40 -1.11 -11.08
C THR A 83 7.70 -1.96 -9.85
N GLN A 84 7.20 -1.56 -8.69
CA GLN A 84 7.43 -2.30 -7.45
C GLN A 84 6.57 -3.56 -7.42
N PRO A 85 7.17 -4.75 -7.20
CA PRO A 85 6.37 -5.91 -6.84
C PRO A 85 5.66 -5.57 -5.54
N SER A 86 4.32 -5.51 -5.55
CA SER A 86 3.56 -5.40 -4.30
C SER A 86 4.08 -6.49 -3.38
N PRO A 87 4.59 -6.16 -2.17
CA PRO A 87 5.01 -7.20 -1.25
C PRO A 87 3.76 -8.06 -1.03
N LYS A 88 3.79 -9.31 -1.51
CA LYS A 88 2.73 -10.26 -1.19
C LYS A 88 2.64 -10.21 0.32
N ALA A 89 1.48 -9.80 0.84
CA ALA A 89 1.22 -9.84 2.25
C ALA A 89 1.28 -11.30 2.67
N THR A 90 2.48 -11.81 2.95
CA THR A 90 2.66 -13.04 3.69
C THR A 90 2.04 -12.75 5.04
N THR A 91 0.78 -13.16 5.20
CA THR A 91 0.22 -13.35 6.53
C THR A 91 1.26 -14.20 7.26
N PRO A 92 1.86 -13.72 8.35
CA PRO A 92 2.77 -14.57 9.12
C PRO A 92 1.96 -15.80 9.48
N VAL A 93 2.34 -16.95 8.92
CA VAL A 93 1.73 -18.22 9.26
C VAL A 93 2.05 -18.40 10.73
N ALA A 94 1.02 -18.25 11.57
CA ALA A 94 1.17 -18.46 12.99
C ALA A 94 1.77 -19.87 13.18
N PRO A 95 2.80 -20.02 14.03
CA PRO A 95 3.37 -21.34 14.28
C PRO A 95 2.27 -22.31 14.69
N ALA A 96 2.39 -23.57 14.25
CA ALA A 96 1.43 -24.61 14.61
C ALA A 96 1.21 -24.62 16.13
N TRP A 97 -0.05 -24.56 16.54
CA TRP A 97 -0.40 -24.44 17.95
C TRP A 97 -0.03 -25.75 18.68
N ASP A 98 0.97 -25.69 19.56
CA ASP A 98 1.48 -26.84 20.31
C ASP A 98 0.68 -27.14 21.59
N GLY A 99 -0.42 -26.42 21.82
CA GLY A 99 -1.24 -26.50 23.04
C GLY A 99 -0.57 -25.94 24.30
N ARG A 100 0.72 -25.58 24.23
CA ARG A 100 1.55 -25.18 25.38
C ARG A 100 1.94 -23.71 25.34
N ARG A 101 1.76 -23.04 24.19
CA ARG A 101 2.05 -21.62 24.02
C ARG A 101 0.87 -20.88 23.42
N CYS A 102 0.71 -19.62 23.82
CA CYS A 102 -0.27 -18.75 23.19
C CYS A 102 0.25 -18.25 21.83
N PRO A 103 -0.60 -17.65 20.97
CA PRO A 103 -0.19 -17.13 19.65
C PRO A 103 0.92 -16.07 19.70
N GLU A 104 1.08 -15.40 20.85
CA GLU A 104 2.14 -14.40 21.12
C GLU A 104 3.40 -15.05 21.71
N GLY A 105 3.47 -16.38 21.80
CA GLY A 105 4.63 -17.13 22.29
C GLY A 105 4.76 -17.32 23.80
N HIS A 106 3.81 -16.83 24.62
CA HIS A 106 3.87 -17.03 26.08
C HIS A 106 3.51 -18.47 26.46
N ALA A 107 4.22 -19.03 27.45
CA ALA A 107 3.88 -20.32 28.05
C ALA A 107 2.49 -20.28 28.71
N LEU A 108 1.63 -21.24 28.33
CA LEU A 108 0.34 -21.49 28.96
C LEU A 108 0.56 -22.49 30.09
N THR A 109 0.60 -21.98 31.32
CA THR A 109 0.51 -22.77 32.56
C THR A 109 -0.89 -22.63 33.14
N ASP A 110 -1.30 -23.53 34.05
CA ASP A 110 -2.60 -23.42 34.72
C ASP A 110 -2.74 -22.09 35.49
N ASP A 111 -1.66 -21.60 36.08
CA ASP A 111 -1.63 -20.29 36.75
C ASP A 111 -1.74 -19.10 35.80
N ASN A 112 -1.33 -19.26 34.54
CA ASN A 112 -1.27 -18.18 33.55
C ASN A 112 -2.39 -18.24 32.49
N THR A 113 -3.38 -19.12 32.67
CA THR A 113 -4.45 -19.33 31.70
C THR A 113 -5.83 -19.14 32.33
N TYR A 114 -6.69 -18.36 31.69
CA TYR A 114 -8.12 -18.31 32.00
C TYR A 114 -8.84 -19.22 31.02
N TRP A 115 -9.51 -20.26 31.52
CA TRP A 115 -10.29 -21.16 30.69
C TRP A 115 -11.74 -20.69 30.63
N SER A 116 -12.28 -20.51 29.42
CA SER A 116 -13.68 -20.18 29.19
C SER A 116 -14.28 -21.11 28.16
N THR A 117 -15.53 -21.53 28.37
CA THR A 117 -16.28 -22.32 27.39
C THR A 117 -16.97 -21.38 26.42
N VAL A 118 -16.71 -21.52 25.12
CA VAL A 118 -17.43 -20.77 24.09
C VAL A 118 -18.76 -21.44 23.74
N LYS A 119 -19.63 -20.73 23.02
CA LYS A 119 -20.98 -21.21 22.65
C LYS A 119 -20.99 -22.55 21.89
N SER A 120 -19.90 -22.87 21.19
CA SER A 120 -19.70 -24.17 20.51
C SER A 120 -19.32 -25.32 21.45
N GLY A 121 -19.23 -25.08 22.76
CA GLY A 121 -18.88 -26.09 23.78
C GLY A 121 -17.37 -26.31 23.96
N HIS A 122 -16.52 -25.75 23.10
CA HIS A 122 -15.07 -25.87 23.23
C HIS A 122 -14.52 -24.99 24.36
N ARG A 123 -13.51 -25.47 25.08
CA ARG A 123 -12.74 -24.67 26.05
C ARG A 123 -11.67 -23.86 25.32
N VAL A 124 -11.68 -22.55 25.51
CA VAL A 124 -10.67 -21.63 25.00
C VAL A 124 -9.84 -21.11 26.17
N GLY A 125 -8.52 -21.28 26.07
CA GLY A 125 -7.56 -20.74 27.04
C GLY A 125 -7.14 -19.33 26.64
N THR A 126 -7.36 -18.36 27.53
CA THR A 126 -6.85 -16.99 27.38
C THR A 126 -5.64 -16.78 28.28
N CYS A 127 -4.48 -16.49 27.68
CA CYS A 127 -3.27 -16.18 28.44
C CYS A 127 -3.44 -14.88 29.26
N LYS A 128 -3.22 -14.95 30.58
CA LYS A 128 -3.30 -13.79 31.49
C LYS A 128 -2.23 -12.74 31.16
N THR A 129 -1.05 -13.13 30.70
CA THR A 129 -0.02 -12.20 30.21
C THR A 129 -0.49 -11.43 28.99
N CYS A 130 -1.05 -12.10 27.97
CA CYS A 130 -1.61 -11.44 26.80
C CYS A 130 -2.72 -10.45 27.19
N LYS A 131 -3.60 -10.84 28.11
CA LYS A 131 -4.66 -9.95 28.62
C LYS A 131 -4.08 -8.70 29.29
N ARG A 132 -3.06 -8.86 30.15
CA ARG A 132 -2.36 -7.73 30.79
C ARG A 132 -1.71 -6.80 29.76
N ASN A 133 -1.03 -7.35 28.76
CA ASN A 133 -0.40 -6.58 27.70
C ASN A 133 -1.44 -5.79 26.88
N LYS A 134 -2.55 -6.42 26.49
CA LYS A 134 -3.67 -5.73 25.79
C LYS A 134 -4.26 -4.60 26.63
N VAL A 135 -4.45 -4.80 27.94
CA VAL A 135 -4.94 -3.75 28.84
C VAL A 135 -3.95 -2.60 28.97
N ARG A 136 -2.65 -2.88 29.09
CA ARG A 136 -1.59 -1.86 29.12
C ARG A 136 -1.56 -1.05 27.83
N ALA A 137 -1.60 -1.71 26.67
CA ALA A 137 -1.63 -1.06 25.36
C ALA A 137 -2.86 -0.15 25.20
N ARG A 138 -4.04 -0.63 25.60
CA ARG A 138 -5.28 0.18 25.59
C ARG A 138 -5.15 1.43 26.47
N ARG A 139 -4.64 1.29 27.69
CA ARG A 139 -4.41 2.43 28.61
C ARG A 139 -3.37 3.41 28.07
N ALA A 140 -2.31 2.94 27.42
CA ALA A 140 -1.32 3.80 26.77
C ALA A 140 -1.96 4.62 25.64
N LYS A 141 -2.74 3.97 24.76
CA LYS A 141 -3.48 4.64 23.68
C LYS A 141 -4.45 5.69 24.21
N GLN A 142 -5.20 5.37 25.27
CA GLN A 142 -6.13 6.32 25.89
C GLN A 142 -5.40 7.53 26.51
N ARG A 143 -4.27 7.31 27.18
CA ARG A 143 -3.46 8.42 27.72
C ARG A 143 -2.93 9.33 26.62
N ALA A 144 -2.41 8.77 25.53
CA ALA A 144 -1.95 9.55 24.38
C ALA A 144 -3.08 10.37 23.74
N ALA A 145 -4.28 9.79 23.61
CA ALA A 145 -5.45 10.51 23.10
C ALA A 145 -5.87 11.66 24.03
N ASN A 146 -5.89 11.43 25.35
CA ASN A 146 -6.21 12.48 26.33
C ASN A 146 -5.17 13.60 26.32
N GLN A 147 -3.88 13.28 26.19
CA GLN A 147 -2.80 14.26 26.09
C GLN A 147 -2.96 15.12 24.84
N ALA A 148 -3.14 14.49 23.67
CA ALA A 148 -3.38 15.21 22.41
C ALA A 148 -4.61 16.13 22.48
N ALA A 149 -5.68 15.69 23.14
CA ALA A 149 -6.87 16.51 23.35
C ALA A 149 -6.60 17.70 24.28
N ASN A 150 -5.79 17.52 25.32
CA ASN A 150 -5.40 18.62 26.22
C ASN A 150 -4.52 19.64 25.48
N ASP A 151 -3.49 19.16 24.76
CA ASP A 151 -2.60 20.02 23.97
C ASP A 151 -3.37 20.84 22.92
N ALA A 152 -4.37 20.23 22.27
CA ALA A 152 -5.24 20.93 21.33
C ALA A 152 -6.11 22.01 22.01
N ARG A 153 -6.58 21.78 23.25
CA ARG A 153 -7.33 22.77 24.03
C ARG A 153 -6.44 23.94 24.44
N LEU A 154 -5.21 23.66 24.89
CA LEU A 154 -4.23 24.69 25.25
C LEU A 154 -3.88 25.57 24.06
N ARG A 155 -3.62 25.00 22.87
CA ARG A 155 -3.34 25.76 21.64
C ARG A 155 -4.48 26.69 21.24
N LYS A 156 -5.73 26.26 21.41
CA LYS A 156 -6.92 27.10 21.13
C LYS A 156 -7.10 28.23 22.15
N ALA A 157 -6.60 28.08 23.37
CA ALA A 157 -6.68 29.11 24.40
C ALA A 157 -5.60 30.19 24.25
N THR A 158 -4.50 29.87 23.57
CA THR A 158 -3.38 30.78 23.31
C THR A 158 -3.43 31.48 21.96
N ALA A 159 -4.46 31.22 21.15
CA ALA A 159 -4.70 31.81 19.82
C ALA A 159 -5.91 32.72 19.88
#